data_AF-A0A7C2QZ52-F1
#
_entry.id   AF-A0A7C2QZ52-F1
#
_cell.length_a   1.000
_cell.length_b   1.000
_cell.length_c   1.000
_cell.angle_alpha   90.00
_cell.angle_beta   90.00
_cell.angle_gamma   90.00
#
_symmetry.space_group_name_H-M   'P 1'
#
loop_
_entity.id
_entity.type
_entity.pdbx_description
1 polymer ?
#
loop_
_entity_poly.entity_id
_entity_poly.type
_entity_poly.pdbx_seq_one_letter_code
_entity_poly.pdbx_strand_id
1 'polypeptide(L)' 'NQLLSRVKTEKDVMRYDALTEKHHHLYCTESEEIEDYVDQELDLVLKDYFKKKEIPGFRVEEIRLQINGKFVGKK' A
#
# COMPACT_ATOMS: atom_id res chain seq x y z
N ASN A 1 4.49 -27.12 -8.55
CA ASN A 1 3.18 -26.67 -9.09
C ASN A 1 3.03 -25.17 -8.92
N GLN A 2 3.22 -24.39 -9.99
CA GLN A 2 2.91 -22.95 -9.99
C GLN A 2 1.60 -22.74 -10.76
N LEU A 3 0.52 -22.44 -10.02
CA LEU A 3 -0.75 -22.01 -10.59
C LEU A 3 -0.66 -20.51 -10.90
N LEU A 4 -0.53 -20.16 -12.17
CA LEU A 4 -0.66 -18.78 -12.63
C LEU A 4 -2.12 -18.55 -13.06
N SER A 5 -2.85 -17.79 -12.25
CA SER A 5 -4.21 -17.33 -12.59
C SER A 5 -4.13 -16.10 -13.49
N ARG A 6 -4.68 -16.22 -14.70
CA ARG A 6 -4.77 -15.12 -15.66
C ARG A 6 -6.08 -14.36 -15.45
N VAL A 7 -6.00 -13.16 -14.90
CA VAL A 7 -7.15 -12.25 -14.76
C VAL A 7 -7.04 -11.17 -15.84
N LYS A 8 -8.11 -11.00 -16.63
CA LYS A 8 -8.28 -9.84 -17.53
C LYS A 8 -8.91 -8.72 -16.71
N THR A 9 -8.33 -7.53 -16.70
CA THR A 9 -9.00 -6.33 -16.21
C THR A 9 -9.03 -5.26 -17.29
N GLU A 10 -10.20 -4.64 -17.41
CA GLU A 10 -10.49 -3.60 -18.37
C GLU A 10 -9.97 -2.25 -17.89
N LYS A 11 -9.32 -1.55 -18.83
CA LYS A 11 -9.26 -0.09 -19.02
C LYS A 11 -9.27 0.81 -17.78
N ASP A 12 -8.08 1.38 -17.56
CA ASP A 12 -7.85 2.83 -17.60
C ASP A 12 -8.70 3.70 -16.67
N VAL A 13 -8.33 3.77 -15.39
CA VAL A 13 -8.39 5.03 -14.65
C VAL A 13 -7.26 5.07 -13.60
N MET A 14 -6.11 5.68 -13.93
CA MET A 14 -5.24 6.24 -12.89
C MET A 14 -5.98 7.46 -12.32
N ARG A 15 -6.78 7.23 -11.27
CA ARG A 15 -7.53 8.30 -10.61
C ARG A 15 -6.56 9.05 -9.69
N TYR A 16 -5.96 10.11 -10.24
CA TYR A 16 -5.20 11.09 -9.47
C TYR A 16 -6.17 12.06 -8.79
N ASP A 17 -7.01 11.56 -7.88
CA ASP A 17 -7.70 12.44 -6.94
C ASP A 17 -6.77 12.66 -5.75
N ALA A 18 -6.34 13.90 -5.57
CA ALA A 18 -5.53 14.37 -4.44
C ALA A 18 -6.34 14.41 -3.11
N LEU A 19 -7.34 13.55 -2.94
CA LEU A 19 -8.33 13.64 -1.87
C LEU A 19 -9.01 12.31 -1.51
N THR A 20 -8.32 11.19 -1.70
CA THR A 20 -8.67 9.96 -0.96
C THR A 20 -7.55 9.77 0.04
N GLU A 21 -7.81 10.10 1.31
CA GLU A 21 -6.82 9.99 2.38
C GLU A 21 -6.25 8.57 2.37
N LYS A 22 -4.98 8.45 1.95
CA LYS A 22 -4.28 7.17 1.94
C LYS A 22 -3.82 6.95 3.37
N HIS A 23 -4.43 5.97 4.03
CA HIS A 23 -3.98 5.52 5.34
C HIS A 23 -3.13 4.26 5.15
N HIS A 24 -1.97 4.24 5.76
CA HIS A 24 -1.20 3.02 5.97
C HIS A 24 -1.74 2.33 7.23
N HIS A 25 -1.39 1.07 7.45
CA HIS A 25 -1.84 0.34 8.64
C HIS A 25 -0.66 -0.18 9.45
N LEU A 26 -0.70 0.02 10.76
CA LEU A 26 0.11 -0.73 11.72
C LEU A 26 -0.69 -1.97 12.12
N TYR A 27 -0.08 -3.13 11.97
CA TYR A 27 -0.64 -4.37 12.48
C TYR A 27 0.18 -4.85 13.67
N CYS A 28 -0.45 -4.92 14.84
CA CYS A 28 0.17 -5.47 16.04
C CYS A 28 0.08 -6.99 16.01
N THR A 29 1.25 -7.63 15.94
CA THR A 29 1.36 -9.10 15.88
C THR A 29 1.03 -9.80 17.19
N GLU A 30 0.91 -9.06 18.31
CA GLU A 30 0.58 -9.63 19.63
C GLU A 30 -0.90 -9.47 19.99
N SER A 31 -1.49 -8.30 19.70
CA SER A 31 -2.89 -8.01 20.00
C SER A 31 -3.82 -8.24 18.81
N GLU A 32 -3.28 -8.52 17.62
CA GLU A 32 -4.00 -8.56 16.35
C GLU A 32 -4.72 -7.24 15.99
N GLU A 33 -4.38 -6.16 16.69
CA GLU A 33 -4.96 -4.84 16.47
C GLU A 33 -4.41 -4.19 15.19
N ILE A 34 -5.27 -3.44 14.51
CA ILE A 34 -4.92 -2.61 13.36
C ILE A 34 -5.15 -1.15 13.75
N GLU A 35 -4.13 -0.32 13.56
CA GLU A 35 -4.22 1.13 13.74
C GLU A 35 -3.84 1.86 12.45
N ASP A 36 -4.55 2.93 12.13
CA ASP A 36 -4.26 3.77 10.97
C ASP A 36 -2.97 4.57 11.21
N TYR A 37 -2.07 4.55 10.23
CA TYR A 37 -0.84 5.32 10.20
C TYR A 37 -0.89 6.28 9.02
N VAL A 38 -0.85 7.58 9.32
CA VAL A 38 -0.93 8.65 8.32
C VAL A 38 0.40 9.37 8.25
N ASP A 39 1.04 9.31 7.10
CA ASP A 39 2.32 9.95 6.84
C ASP A 39 2.38 10.40 5.37
N GLN A 40 2.18 11.70 5.15
CA GLN A 40 2.14 12.29 3.82
C GLN A 40 3.51 12.25 3.11
N GLU A 41 4.61 12.28 3.86
CA GLU A 41 5.95 12.19 3.29
C GLU A 41 6.19 10.76 2.78
N LEU A 42 5.83 9.76 3.58
CA LEU A 42 5.93 8.36 3.20
C LEU A 42 5.09 8.04 1.96
N ASP A 43 3.88 8.59 1.87
CA ASP A 43 3.05 8.52 0.67
C ASP A 43 3.77 9.03 -0.58
N LEU A 44 4.46 10.17 -0.48
CA LEU A 44 5.24 10.74 -1.59
C LEU A 44 6.43 9.86 -1.95
N VAL A 45 7.16 9.36 -0.94
CA VAL A 45 8.31 8.46 -1.16
C VAL A 45 7.88 7.20 -1.90
N LEU A 46 6.79 6.56 -1.49
CA LEU A 46 6.27 5.35 -2.13
C LEU A 46 5.83 5.63 -3.57
N LYS A 47 5.10 6.72 -3.79
CA LYS A 47 4.67 7.14 -5.14
C LYS A 47 5.87 7.36 -6.05
N ASP A 48 6.87 8.13 -5.60
CA ASP A 48 8.04 8.46 -6.40
C ASP A 48 8.92 7.24 -6.66
N TYR A 49 9.01 6.32 -5.70
CA TYR A 49 9.77 5.09 -5.85
C TYR A 49 9.19 4.22 -6.97
N PHE A 50 7.88 3.93 -6.94
CA PHE A 50 7.25 3.07 -7.96
C PHE A 50 7.02 3.76 -9.30
N LYS A 51 7.01 5.11 -9.33
CA LYS A 51 7.08 5.87 -10.58
C LYS A 51 8.43 5.72 -11.28
N LYS A 52 9.53 5.66 -10.50
CA LYS A 52 10.89 5.45 -11.04
C LYS A 52 11.21 3.99 -11.30
N LYS A 53 10.64 3.08 -10.52
CA LYS A 53 10.82 1.63 -10.63
C LYS A 53 9.52 0.98 -11.05
N GLU A 54 9.22 1.13 -12.33
CA GLU A 54 8.15 0.39 -12.96
C GLU A 54 8.38 -1.12 -12.79
N ILE A 55 7.30 -1.85 -12.57
CA ILE A 55 7.33 -3.30 -12.48
C ILE A 55 7.00 -3.84 -13.88
N PRO A 56 7.93 -4.51 -14.58
CA PRO A 56 7.69 -4.96 -15.94
C PRO A 56 6.44 -5.83 -16.05
N GLY A 57 5.53 -5.45 -16.95
CA GLY A 57 4.27 -6.15 -17.16
C GLY A 57 3.22 -5.94 -16.06
N PHE A 58 3.42 -4.98 -15.16
CA PHE A 58 2.50 -4.69 -14.06
C PHE A 58 2.21 -3.20 -13.96
N ARG A 59 0.92 -2.85 -13.98
CA ARG A 59 0.43 -1.48 -13.79
C ARG A 59 0.01 -1.32 -12.33
N VAL A 60 0.62 -0.36 -11.64
CA VAL A 60 0.30 -0.05 -10.25
C VAL A 60 -0.95 0.82 -10.22
N GLU A 61 -2.07 0.29 -9.72
CA GLU A 61 -3.31 1.04 -9.53
C GLU A 61 -3.40 1.67 -8.12
N GLU A 62 -2.88 0.97 -7.11
CA GLU A 62 -2.90 1.40 -5.71
C GLU A 62 -1.66 0.89 -4.98
N ILE A 63 -1.19 1.66 -4.00
CA ILE A 63 -0.12 1.27 -3.07
C ILE A 63 -0.71 1.31 -1.67
N ARG A 64 -0.70 0.18 -0.97
CA ARG A 64 -1.07 0.06 0.44
C ARG A 64 0.14 -0.43 1.22
N LEU A 65 0.49 0.28 2.30
CA LEU A 65 1.54 -0.13 3.21
C LEU A 65 0.91 -0.70 4.48
N GLN A 66 1.34 -1.91 4.84
CA GLN A 66 1.09 -2.52 6.14
C GLN A 66 2.42 -2.74 6.84
N ILE A 67 2.54 -2.25 8.07
CA ILE A 67 3.73 -2.39 8.90
C ILE A 67 3.36 -3.34 10.04
N ASN A 68 3.99 -4.53 10.06
CA ASN A 68 3.78 -5.50 11.12
C ASN A 68 4.77 -5.24 12.26
N GLY A 69 4.26 -5.06 13.47
CA GLY A 69 5.09 -4.73 14.63
C GLY A 69 4.48 -5.16 15.95
N LYS A 70 5.04 -4.61 17.03
CA LYS A 70 4.54 -4.73 18.40
C LYS A 70 4.57 -3.34 19.02
N PHE A 71 3.52 -2.94 19.73
CA PHE A 71 3.52 -1.68 20.45
C PHE A 71 4.49 -1.76 21.64
N VAL A 72 5.49 -0.88 21.67
CA VAL A 72 6.49 -0.83 22.75
C VAL A 72 6.15 0.35 23.67
N GLY A 73 5.45 0.06 24.76
CA GLY A 73 5.01 1.06 25.74
C GLY A 73 3.52 0.95 26.09
N LYS A 74 3.15 1.21 27.34
CA LYS A 74 1.73 1.27 27.75
C LYS A 74 1.10 2.56 27.21
N LYS A 75 -0.12 2.45 26.68
CA LYS A 75 -1.05 3.57 26.50
C LYS A 75 -1.18 4.37 27.80
#